data_AF-W9XBK0-F1
#
_entry.id   AF-W9XBK0-F1
#
_cell.length_a   1.000
_cell.length_b   1.000
_cell.length_c   1.000
_cell.angle_alpha   90.00
_cell.angle_beta   90.00
_cell.angle_gamma   90.00
#
_symmetry.space_group_name_H-M   'P 1'
#
loop_
_entity.id
_entity.type
_entity.pdbx_description
1 polymer ?
#
loop_
_entity_poly.entity_id
_entity_poly.type
_entity_poly.pdbx_seq_one_letter_code
_entity_poly.pdbx_strand_id
1 'polypeptide(L)'
;MIHNVPQPVFEEFVTDVLAKDSNVDLRKGVSFVSLEQDSKGVITTVEERATGHLFQIRSKYLIACDGARSKVRSFLGIESDGEDSYETMMTIHFNADLRPIVGKRVGMLHWIMDPLASGFIIAYELSGNAVLISNFDANKYPIESWNQELCRKVVVSALGTDAPFDIHSYRPWVLSRKVARSYRVGNVFLAGDAAHSFPPTGGLGLNSGLADVHNLAYKLAFVLKGQAGDSLLNTYESERRHVAVVNSMQSVKNGRKIFALLKTLGLGDDLMTARRNLYSNIKDPQKMKVIDEGVEDQREHFDNLELHIGYVYGSKEIPPHASKYTPKFEVGARLPHAWIRLPRSSLKPVDVSYVDEFSVADIDSYRYSTLDLCDLDKFTLVGDLDVPGVKTCRAGRDFEVVGEAGQKWLSAAGLDAGGGLLVRPDQHILMVLDAGTTMEEVRSCLNAHLGV
;
A
#
# COMPACT_ATOMS: atom_id res chain seq x y z
N MET A 1 -4.36 -3.16 18.20
CA MET A 1 -5.08 -2.15 17.38
C MET A 1 -4.61 -2.24 15.93
N ILE A 2 -5.50 -2.48 14.96
CA ILE A 2 -5.19 -2.24 13.54
C ILE A 2 -5.33 -0.74 13.34
N HIS A 3 -4.26 -0.05 12.96
CA HIS A 3 -4.34 1.38 12.68
C HIS A 3 -5.05 1.58 11.34
N ASN A 4 -6.21 2.24 11.38
CA ASN A 4 -6.89 2.75 10.19
C ASN A 4 -6.73 4.28 10.20
N VAL A 5 -5.87 4.81 9.34
CA VAL A 5 -5.68 6.25 9.21
C VAL A 5 -6.32 6.68 7.89
N PRO A 6 -7.43 7.44 7.92
CA PRO A 6 -8.03 7.96 6.71
C PRO A 6 -7.04 8.84 5.95
N GLN A 7 -7.03 8.72 4.62
CA GLN A 7 -6.10 9.46 3.76
C GLN A 7 -6.08 10.99 4.03
N PRO A 8 -7.22 11.69 4.26
CA PRO A 8 -7.17 13.11 4.59
C PRO A 8 -6.37 13.45 5.85
N VAL A 9 -6.45 12.60 6.89
CA VAL A 9 -5.69 12.79 8.14
C VAL A 9 -4.20 12.55 7.90
N PHE A 10 -3.87 11.53 7.11
CA PHE A 10 -2.48 11.26 6.73
C PHE A 10 -1.88 12.39 5.89
N GLU A 11 -2.62 12.88 4.89
CA GLU A 11 -2.19 14.00 4.04
C GLU A 11 -2.03 15.31 4.80
N GLU A 12 -2.91 15.59 5.77
CA GLU A 12 -2.79 16.74 6.66
C GLU A 12 -1.53 16.63 7.52
N PHE A 13 -1.30 15.48 8.15
CA PHE A 13 -0.08 15.22 8.91
C PHE A 13 1.19 15.42 8.06
N VAL A 14 1.24 14.83 6.86
CA VAL A 14 2.39 14.98 5.96
C VAL A 14 2.55 16.45 5.53
N THR A 15 1.45 17.14 5.21
CA THR A 15 1.48 18.57 4.86
C THR A 15 2.07 19.41 6.00
N ASP A 16 1.64 19.17 7.24
CA ASP A 16 2.09 19.91 8.41
C ASP A 16 3.57 19.67 8.75
N VAL A 17 4.06 18.46 8.50
CA VAL A 17 5.48 18.12 8.62
C VAL A 17 6.28 18.85 7.54
N LEU A 18 5.86 18.75 6.28
CA LEU A 18 6.58 19.34 5.14
C LEU A 18 6.56 20.87 5.15
N ALA A 19 5.48 21.49 5.62
CA ALA A 19 5.37 22.95 5.73
C ALA A 19 6.40 23.55 6.70
N LYS A 20 6.99 22.74 7.58
CA LYS A 20 8.03 23.14 8.54
C LYS A 20 9.45 22.82 8.06
N ASP A 21 9.60 22.14 6.92
CA ASP A 21 10.90 21.80 6.35
C ASP A 21 11.36 22.90 5.38
N SER A 22 12.48 23.55 5.69
CA SER A 22 13.05 24.62 4.86
C SER A 22 13.52 24.17 3.48
N ASN A 23 13.64 22.85 3.26
CA ASN A 23 14.06 22.28 1.97
C ASN A 23 12.86 21.99 1.04
N VAL A 24 11.62 22.22 1.48
CA VAL A 24 10.42 21.87 0.75
C VAL A 24 9.61 23.12 0.40
N ASP A 25 9.33 23.31 -0.89
CA ASP A 25 8.39 24.34 -1.38
C ASP A 25 7.08 23.66 -1.78
N LEU A 26 6.01 23.87 -1.00
CA LEU A 26 4.69 23.30 -1.24
C LEU A 26 3.76 24.34 -1.88
N ARG A 27 3.38 24.13 -3.15
CA ARG A 27 2.47 25.01 -3.90
C ARG A 27 1.16 24.33 -4.25
N LYS A 28 0.09 24.70 -3.56
CA LYS A 28 -1.29 24.27 -3.88
C LYS A 28 -1.89 25.19 -4.95
N GLY A 29 -2.89 24.70 -5.69
CA GLY A 29 -3.56 25.47 -6.74
C GLY A 29 -2.74 25.63 -8.03
N VAL A 30 -1.58 24.98 -8.14
CA VAL A 30 -0.72 24.96 -9.33
C VAL A 30 -0.95 23.65 -10.09
N SER A 31 -1.04 23.71 -11.42
CA SER A 31 -1.34 22.54 -12.27
C SER A 31 -0.35 22.33 -13.38
N PHE A 32 0.00 21.07 -13.64
CA PHE A 32 0.79 20.68 -14.79
C PHE A 32 0.08 21.03 -16.11
N VAL A 33 0.86 21.59 -17.05
CA VAL A 33 0.44 21.89 -18.42
C VAL A 33 1.26 21.05 -19.41
N SER A 34 2.58 21.17 -19.36
CA SER A 34 3.51 20.48 -20.27
C SER A 34 4.89 20.34 -19.65
N LEU A 35 5.75 19.54 -20.28
CA LEU A 35 7.18 19.48 -19.95
C LEU A 35 8.04 19.38 -21.20
N GLU A 36 9.29 19.79 -21.06
CA GLU A 36 10.40 19.49 -21.95
C GLU A 36 11.53 18.89 -21.11
N GLN A 37 12.26 17.92 -21.65
CA GLN A 37 13.39 17.32 -20.93
C GLN A 37 14.57 17.05 -21.85
N ASP A 38 15.77 17.15 -21.29
CA ASP A 38 17.05 16.83 -21.92
C ASP A 38 17.96 16.08 -20.94
N SER A 39 19.23 15.88 -21.28
CA SER A 39 20.20 15.23 -20.39
C SER A 39 20.53 16.02 -19.12
N LYS A 40 20.14 17.30 -19.03
CA LYS A 40 20.44 18.19 -17.90
C LYS A 40 19.30 18.30 -16.90
N GLY A 41 18.06 17.96 -17.30
CA GLY A 41 16.90 17.91 -16.41
C GLY A 41 15.57 18.05 -17.14
N VAL A 42 14.57 18.58 -16.44
CA VAL A 42 13.19 18.80 -16.91
C VAL A 42 12.83 20.28 -16.72
N ILE A 43 12.20 20.88 -17.72
CA ILE A 43 11.51 22.17 -17.62
C ILE A 43 10.01 21.87 -17.64
N THR A 44 9.34 22.10 -16.53
CA THR A 44 7.90 21.88 -16.38
C THR A 44 7.17 23.21 -16.48
N THR A 45 6.21 23.32 -17.40
CA THR A 45 5.28 24.46 -17.46
C THR A 45 4.07 24.14 -16.60
N VAL A 46 3.75 25.07 -15.70
CA VAL A 46 2.63 24.95 -14.77
C VAL A 46 1.76 26.21 -14.81
N GLU A 47 0.51 26.05 -14.42
CA GLU A 47 -0.50 27.10 -14.35
C GLU A 47 -0.95 27.33 -12.91
N GLU A 48 -0.91 28.57 -12.45
CA GLU A 48 -1.61 28.97 -11.24
C GLU A 48 -3.10 29.12 -11.54
N ARG A 49 -3.93 28.21 -11.01
CA ARG A 49 -5.37 28.14 -11.36
C ARG A 49 -6.15 29.40 -11.03
N ALA A 50 -5.75 30.13 -9.99
CA ALA A 50 -6.47 31.33 -9.54
C ALA A 50 -6.32 32.51 -10.51
N THR A 51 -5.19 32.60 -11.20
CA THR A 51 -4.85 33.75 -12.07
C THR A 51 -4.75 33.37 -13.55
N GLY A 52 -4.63 32.07 -13.85
CA GLY A 52 -4.27 31.56 -15.17
C GLY A 52 -2.81 31.82 -15.56
N HIS A 53 -1.99 32.31 -14.63
CA HIS A 53 -0.60 32.63 -14.91
C HIS A 53 0.23 31.37 -15.15
N LEU A 54 0.87 31.31 -16.32
CA LEU A 54 1.81 30.25 -16.67
C LEU A 54 3.24 30.63 -16.26
N PHE A 55 3.92 29.70 -15.61
CA PHE A 55 5.34 29.83 -15.28
C PHE A 55 6.06 28.49 -15.39
N GLN A 56 7.39 28.54 -15.43
CA GLN A 56 8.24 27.37 -15.61
C GLN A 56 9.04 27.04 -14.37
N ILE A 57 9.19 25.74 -14.11
CA ILE A 57 10.02 25.18 -13.05
C ILE A 57 11.09 24.32 -13.71
N ARG A 58 12.36 24.62 -13.44
CA ARG A 58 13.50 23.79 -13.88
C ARG A 58 13.91 22.87 -12.74
N SER A 59 13.90 21.56 -12.98
CA SER A 59 14.33 20.54 -12.02
C SER A 59 15.29 19.54 -12.66
N LYS A 60 16.02 18.77 -11.84
CA LYS A 60 16.82 17.64 -12.32
C LYS A 60 15.95 16.45 -12.69
N TYR A 61 14.94 16.18 -11.86
CA TYR A 61 13.99 15.11 -12.03
C TYR A 61 12.57 15.61 -11.78
N LEU A 62 11.59 14.92 -12.36
CA LEU A 62 10.17 15.11 -12.09
C LEU A 62 9.59 13.77 -11.63
N ILE A 63 8.94 13.74 -10.47
CA ILE A 63 8.17 12.57 -10.02
C ILE A 63 6.69 12.91 -10.15
N ALA A 64 6.01 12.23 -11.05
CA ALA A 64 4.58 12.36 -11.27
C ALA A 64 3.82 11.51 -10.26
N CYS A 65 3.20 12.19 -9.29
CA CYS A 65 2.26 11.62 -8.32
C CYS A 65 0.85 12.20 -8.54
N ASP A 66 0.49 12.50 -9.80
CA ASP A 66 -0.70 13.27 -10.19
C ASP A 66 -1.97 12.41 -10.43
N GLY A 67 -2.00 11.21 -9.86
CA GLY A 67 -3.19 10.38 -9.74
C GLY A 67 -3.58 9.56 -10.98
N ALA A 68 -4.71 8.86 -10.90
CA ALA A 68 -5.13 7.86 -11.90
C ALA A 68 -5.30 8.45 -13.31
N ARG A 69 -5.66 9.73 -13.40
CA ARG A 69 -5.76 10.50 -14.66
C ARG A 69 -4.52 11.37 -14.91
N SER A 70 -3.35 10.84 -14.56
CA SER A 70 -2.06 11.52 -14.68
C SER A 70 -1.92 12.23 -16.03
N LYS A 71 -1.84 13.56 -15.97
CA LYS A 71 -1.57 14.41 -17.15
C LYS A 71 -0.14 14.21 -17.61
N VAL A 72 0.80 14.00 -16.68
CA VAL A 72 2.20 13.75 -17.03
C VAL A 72 2.35 12.45 -17.81
N ARG A 73 1.74 11.35 -17.35
CA ARG A 73 1.74 10.06 -18.06
C ARG A 73 1.16 10.20 -19.47
N SER A 74 0.01 10.87 -19.59
CA SER A 74 -0.63 11.11 -20.90
C SER A 74 0.23 11.99 -21.81
N PHE A 75 0.86 13.04 -21.27
CA PHE A 75 1.73 13.93 -22.04
C PHE A 75 2.96 13.20 -22.59
N LEU A 76 3.52 12.25 -21.82
CA LEU A 76 4.63 11.40 -22.24
C LEU A 76 4.22 10.27 -23.20
N GLY A 77 2.93 10.11 -23.49
CA GLY A 77 2.42 9.02 -24.34
C GLY A 77 2.58 7.63 -23.72
N ILE A 78 2.67 7.53 -22.39
CA ILE A 78 2.86 6.25 -21.71
C ILE A 78 1.51 5.54 -21.59
N GLU A 79 1.36 4.44 -22.31
CA GLU A 79 0.19 3.56 -22.23
C GLU A 79 0.16 2.79 -20.90
N SER A 80 -1.02 2.26 -20.56
CA SER A 80 -1.21 1.40 -19.39
C SER A 80 -1.81 0.05 -19.79
N ASP A 81 -1.31 -1.01 -19.19
CA ASP A 81 -1.90 -2.34 -19.29
C ASP A 81 -3.06 -2.46 -18.30
N GLY A 82 -4.16 -3.09 -18.74
CA GLY A 82 -5.31 -3.36 -17.90
C GLY A 82 -6.64 -3.15 -18.61
N GLU A 83 -7.71 -3.43 -17.89
CA GLU A 83 -9.07 -3.40 -18.39
C GLU A 83 -9.90 -2.53 -17.45
N ASP A 84 -10.74 -1.67 -18.02
CA ASP A 84 -11.85 -1.08 -17.28
C ASP A 84 -12.90 -2.18 -17.12
N SER A 85 -13.28 -2.50 -15.88
CA SER A 85 -14.41 -3.42 -15.69
C SER A 85 -15.71 -2.68 -15.98
N TYR A 86 -16.72 -3.41 -16.45
CA TYR A 86 -18.04 -2.86 -16.73
C TYR A 86 -18.90 -2.68 -15.45
N GLU A 87 -18.36 -3.03 -14.29
CA GLU A 87 -19.09 -2.94 -13.02
C GLU A 87 -18.90 -1.56 -12.41
N THR A 88 -20.00 -0.81 -12.36
CA THR A 88 -20.07 0.51 -11.72
C THR A 88 -20.71 0.35 -10.34
N MET A 89 -20.05 0.86 -9.32
CA MET A 89 -20.58 0.97 -7.96
C MET A 89 -20.99 2.42 -7.67
N MET A 90 -21.89 2.63 -6.72
CA MET A 90 -22.24 3.95 -6.23
C MET A 90 -21.58 4.18 -4.89
N THR A 91 -20.68 5.15 -4.83
CA THR A 91 -20.02 5.58 -3.60
C THR A 91 -20.84 6.69 -2.97
N ILE A 92 -21.40 6.46 -1.77
CA ILE A 92 -22.18 7.42 -1.01
C ILE A 92 -21.39 7.78 0.26
N HIS A 93 -20.95 9.03 0.37
CA HIS A 93 -20.24 9.56 1.53
C HIS A 93 -21.24 10.19 2.49
N PHE A 94 -21.25 9.72 3.74
CA PHE A 94 -22.20 10.15 4.76
C PHE A 94 -21.57 10.20 6.16
N ASN A 95 -22.21 10.95 7.06
CA ASN A 95 -21.90 10.94 8.49
C ASN A 95 -23.04 10.25 9.25
N ALA A 96 -22.71 9.30 10.13
CA ALA A 96 -23.63 8.67 11.06
C ALA A 96 -22.89 8.13 12.29
N ASP A 97 -23.55 8.09 13.45
CA ASP A 97 -23.05 7.31 14.58
C ASP A 97 -23.44 5.82 14.40
N LEU A 98 -22.48 5.03 13.94
CA LEU A 98 -22.62 3.59 13.74
C LEU A 98 -22.40 2.79 15.02
N ARG A 99 -21.86 3.39 16.10
CA ARG A 99 -21.55 2.66 17.34
C ARG A 99 -22.76 1.95 17.95
N PRO A 100 -23.96 2.55 18.04
CA PRO A 100 -25.15 1.87 18.55
C PRO A 100 -25.60 0.70 17.66
N ILE A 101 -25.30 0.76 16.36
CA ILE A 101 -25.71 -0.24 15.36
C ILE A 101 -24.78 -1.47 15.42
N VAL A 102 -23.47 -1.23 15.44
CA VAL A 102 -22.47 -2.31 15.40
C VAL A 102 -22.21 -2.92 16.78
N GLY A 103 -22.33 -2.13 17.85
CA GLY A 103 -22.07 -2.56 19.22
C GLY A 103 -20.64 -3.09 19.38
N LYS A 104 -20.51 -4.34 19.82
CA LYS A 104 -19.20 -5.01 19.97
C LYS A 104 -18.61 -5.54 18.66
N ARG A 105 -19.36 -5.54 17.55
CA ARG A 105 -18.94 -6.06 16.24
C ARG A 105 -18.19 -4.99 15.45
N VAL A 106 -17.15 -4.42 16.07
CA VAL A 106 -16.37 -3.34 15.48
C VAL A 106 -15.52 -3.88 14.33
N GLY A 107 -15.66 -3.30 13.14
CA GLY A 107 -14.80 -3.54 12.00
C GLY A 107 -14.56 -2.27 11.18
N MET A 108 -13.50 -2.27 10.37
CA MET A 108 -13.28 -1.20 9.37
C MET A 108 -14.30 -1.29 8.23
N LEU A 109 -14.64 -2.51 7.83
CA LEU A 109 -15.52 -2.85 6.72
C LEU A 109 -16.73 -3.62 7.26
N HIS A 110 -17.93 -3.16 6.95
CA HIS A 110 -19.18 -3.85 7.26
C HIS A 110 -19.87 -4.21 5.94
N TRP A 111 -19.95 -5.52 5.65
CA TRP A 111 -20.56 -5.99 4.42
C TRP A 111 -22.08 -6.04 4.58
N ILE A 112 -22.77 -5.41 3.62
CA ILE A 112 -24.20 -5.25 3.61
C ILE A 112 -24.78 -6.22 2.60
N MET A 113 -25.67 -7.09 3.08
CA MET A 113 -26.27 -8.15 2.27
C MET A 113 -27.70 -7.83 1.83
N ASP A 114 -28.29 -6.75 2.33
CA ASP A 114 -29.62 -6.35 1.90
C ASP A 114 -29.62 -6.03 0.40
N PRO A 115 -30.51 -6.63 -0.43
CA PRO A 115 -30.43 -6.47 -1.88
C PRO A 115 -30.66 -5.03 -2.38
N LEU A 116 -31.25 -4.13 -1.57
CA LEU A 116 -31.37 -2.70 -1.94
C LEU A 116 -30.07 -1.93 -1.74
N ALA A 117 -29.18 -2.40 -0.86
CA ALA A 117 -27.97 -1.71 -0.45
C ALA A 117 -26.73 -2.63 -0.45
N SER A 118 -26.78 -3.70 -1.26
CA SER A 118 -25.73 -4.72 -1.29
C SER A 118 -24.40 -4.06 -1.58
N GLY A 119 -23.38 -4.37 -0.77
CA GLY A 119 -22.12 -3.65 -0.85
C GLY A 119 -21.41 -3.62 0.49
N PHE A 120 -20.73 -2.52 0.79
CA PHE A 120 -19.99 -2.42 2.04
C PHE A 120 -19.89 -0.98 2.54
N ILE A 121 -20.00 -0.84 3.86
CA ILE A 121 -19.71 0.41 4.57
C ILE A 121 -18.25 0.36 5.03
N ILE A 122 -17.47 1.35 4.61
CA ILE A 122 -16.15 1.67 5.15
C ILE A 122 -16.34 2.74 6.22
N ALA A 123 -16.11 2.39 7.48
CA ALA A 123 -16.19 3.33 8.58
C ALA A 123 -14.79 3.90 8.86
N TYR A 124 -14.53 5.12 8.39
CA TYR A 124 -13.31 5.84 8.75
C TYR A 124 -13.33 6.21 10.23
N GLU A 125 -14.50 6.62 10.71
CA GLU A 125 -14.80 6.87 12.11
C GLU A 125 -16.20 6.35 12.43
N LEU A 126 -16.32 5.40 13.36
CA LEU A 126 -17.62 4.81 13.72
C LEU A 126 -18.62 5.82 14.28
N SER A 127 -18.16 6.93 14.85
CA SER A 127 -19.00 8.00 15.39
C SER A 127 -19.40 9.05 14.35
N GLY A 128 -18.98 8.92 13.10
CA GLY A 128 -19.24 9.93 12.08
C GLY A 128 -18.94 9.46 10.67
N ASN A 129 -17.73 9.76 10.19
CA ASN A 129 -17.38 9.69 8.78
C ASN A 129 -17.36 8.25 8.21
N ALA A 130 -18.23 7.98 7.25
CA ALA A 130 -18.34 6.68 6.59
C ALA A 130 -18.67 6.78 5.10
N VAL A 131 -18.32 5.74 4.36
CA VAL A 131 -18.66 5.62 2.93
C VAL A 131 -19.37 4.30 2.71
N LEU A 132 -20.55 4.33 2.07
CA LEU A 132 -21.22 3.15 1.55
C LEU A 132 -20.85 3.01 0.07
N ILE A 133 -20.21 1.90 -0.28
CA ILE A 133 -20.01 1.50 -1.68
C ILE A 133 -21.09 0.48 -2.01
N SER A 134 -22.13 0.94 -2.71
CA SER A 134 -23.29 0.13 -3.08
C SER A 134 -23.12 -0.44 -4.48
N ASN A 135 -23.31 -1.74 -4.61
CA ASN A 135 -23.54 -2.40 -5.88
C ASN A 135 -24.93 -2.04 -6.38
N PHE A 136 -25.06 -1.85 -7.69
CA PHE A 136 -26.34 -1.67 -8.34
C PHE A 136 -26.29 -2.18 -9.77
N ASP A 137 -27.43 -2.61 -10.28
CA ASP A 137 -27.58 -2.91 -11.70
C ASP A 137 -27.80 -1.59 -12.45
N ALA A 138 -26.80 -1.14 -13.20
CA ALA A 138 -26.86 0.10 -13.96
C ALA A 138 -27.93 0.08 -15.07
N ASN A 139 -28.40 -1.10 -15.52
CA ASN A 139 -29.51 -1.19 -16.46
C ASN A 139 -30.85 -0.91 -15.78
N LYS A 140 -30.99 -1.30 -14.51
CA LYS A 140 -32.19 -1.10 -13.69
C LYS A 140 -32.22 0.27 -13.02
N TYR A 141 -31.06 0.76 -12.58
CA TYR A 141 -30.87 2.06 -11.95
C TYR A 141 -29.72 2.79 -12.66
N PRO A 142 -29.99 3.45 -13.79
CA PRO A 142 -28.99 4.24 -14.50
C PRO A 142 -28.34 5.28 -13.58
N ILE A 143 -27.08 5.61 -13.82
CA ILE A 143 -26.30 6.54 -12.98
C ILE A 143 -27.05 7.87 -12.79
N GLU A 144 -27.72 8.35 -13.84
CA GLU A 144 -28.47 9.61 -13.89
C GLU A 144 -29.73 9.59 -13.00
N SER A 145 -30.23 8.39 -12.66
CA SER A 145 -31.38 8.23 -11.77
C SER A 145 -31.03 8.42 -10.29
N TRP A 146 -29.74 8.41 -9.95
CA TRP A 146 -29.29 8.60 -8.58
C TRP A 146 -29.43 10.05 -8.13
N ASN A 147 -30.21 10.22 -7.07
CA ASN A 147 -30.43 11.50 -6.41
C ASN A 147 -30.33 11.32 -4.89
N GLN A 148 -30.36 12.43 -4.16
CA GLN A 148 -30.25 12.41 -2.70
C GLN A 148 -31.32 11.53 -2.03
N GLU A 149 -32.56 11.50 -2.54
CA GLU A 149 -33.64 10.68 -1.99
C GLU A 149 -33.34 9.17 -2.12
N LEU A 150 -32.90 8.73 -3.30
CA LEU A 150 -32.50 7.34 -3.52
C LEU A 150 -31.31 6.97 -2.64
N CYS A 151 -30.28 7.82 -2.59
CA CYS A 151 -29.13 7.58 -1.70
C CYS A 151 -29.56 7.45 -0.24
N ARG A 152 -30.51 8.28 0.24
CA ARG A 152 -31.05 8.15 1.61
C ARG A 152 -31.75 6.80 1.82
N LYS A 153 -32.58 6.35 0.87
CA LYS A 153 -33.24 5.02 0.95
C LYS A 153 -32.23 3.89 1.01
N VAL A 154 -31.18 3.95 0.19
CA VAL A 154 -30.09 2.95 0.16
C VAL A 154 -29.32 2.96 1.49
N VAL A 155 -28.96 4.13 2.02
CA VAL A 155 -28.26 4.25 3.32
C VAL A 155 -29.12 3.73 4.47
N VAL A 156 -30.41 4.10 4.57
CA VAL A 156 -31.32 3.55 5.60
C VAL A 156 -31.35 2.02 5.54
N SER A 157 -31.46 1.47 4.32
CA SER A 157 -31.46 0.02 4.12
C SER A 157 -30.14 -0.63 4.53
N ALA A 158 -29.01 0.04 4.32
CA ALA A 158 -27.69 -0.43 4.73
C ALA A 158 -27.50 -0.40 6.25
N LEU A 159 -28.00 0.66 6.92
CA LEU A 159 -27.95 0.79 8.37
C LEU A 159 -28.89 -0.19 9.07
N GLY A 160 -30.01 -0.54 8.42
CA GLY A 160 -31.05 -1.40 8.98
C GLY A 160 -31.86 -0.75 10.10
N THR A 161 -31.78 0.58 10.23
CA THR A 161 -32.43 1.41 11.24
C THR A 161 -32.63 2.83 10.73
N ASP A 162 -33.50 3.60 11.38
CA ASP A 162 -33.76 5.02 11.10
C ASP A 162 -32.79 5.95 11.84
N ALA A 163 -31.54 5.51 12.07
CA ALA A 163 -30.52 6.31 12.71
C ALA A 163 -30.30 7.62 11.92
N PRO A 164 -30.06 8.76 12.60
CA PRO A 164 -29.81 10.02 11.92
C PRO A 164 -28.49 9.94 11.13
N PHE A 165 -28.51 10.45 9.90
CA PHE A 165 -27.34 10.58 9.05
C PHE A 165 -27.49 11.71 8.03
N ASP A 166 -26.33 12.24 7.64
CA ASP A 166 -26.20 13.29 6.63
C ASP A 166 -25.38 12.79 5.45
N ILE A 167 -25.88 12.99 4.23
CA ILE A 167 -25.14 12.63 3.00
C ILE A 167 -24.36 13.86 2.54
N HIS A 168 -23.05 13.72 2.40
CA HIS A 168 -22.16 14.76 1.87
C HIS A 168 -22.09 14.72 0.35
N SER A 169 -21.93 13.53 -0.22
CA SER A 169 -21.82 13.35 -1.66
C SER A 169 -22.15 11.92 -2.09
N TYR A 170 -22.45 11.75 -3.37
CA TYR A 170 -22.56 10.44 -4.00
C TYR A 170 -22.00 10.51 -5.42
N ARG A 171 -21.20 9.51 -5.83
CA ARG A 171 -20.54 9.48 -7.13
C ARG A 171 -20.48 8.04 -7.67
N PRO A 172 -20.73 7.85 -8.98
CA PRO A 172 -20.45 6.56 -9.60
C PRO A 172 -18.95 6.31 -9.57
N TRP A 173 -18.59 5.05 -9.39
CA TRP A 173 -17.22 4.61 -9.44
C TRP A 173 -17.07 3.37 -10.31
N VAL A 174 -16.23 3.50 -11.32
CA VAL A 174 -15.89 2.41 -12.24
C VAL A 174 -14.67 1.70 -11.67
N LEU A 175 -14.81 0.40 -11.44
CA LEU A 175 -13.69 -0.45 -11.04
C LEU A 175 -12.77 -0.62 -12.25
N SER A 176 -11.60 0.03 -12.23
CA SER A 176 -10.60 -0.07 -13.28
C SER A 176 -9.28 -0.57 -12.73
N ARG A 177 -8.59 -1.42 -13.50
CA ARG A 177 -7.21 -1.80 -13.25
C ARG A 177 -6.32 -1.20 -14.34
N LYS A 178 -5.32 -0.40 -13.98
CA LYS A 178 -4.34 0.17 -14.92
C LYS A 178 -2.94 0.09 -14.32
N VAL A 179 -1.96 -0.36 -15.09
CA VAL A 179 -0.54 -0.34 -14.72
C VAL A 179 0.25 0.22 -15.91
N ALA A 180 0.92 1.36 -15.72
CA ALA A 180 1.71 2.00 -16.76
C ALA A 180 2.76 1.04 -17.33
N ARG A 181 2.96 1.09 -18.65
CA ARG A 181 3.94 0.24 -19.35
C ARG A 181 5.38 0.63 -19.05
N SER A 182 5.60 1.89 -18.70
CA SER A 182 6.88 2.38 -18.21
C SER A 182 6.67 3.28 -16.99
N TYR A 183 7.59 3.17 -16.03
CA TYR A 183 7.63 3.94 -14.79
C TYR A 183 8.67 5.07 -14.88
N ARG A 184 9.51 5.07 -15.92
CA ARG A 184 10.55 6.08 -16.14
C ARG A 184 10.72 6.40 -17.62
N VAL A 185 10.68 7.68 -17.96
CA VAL A 185 11.11 8.19 -19.28
C VAL A 185 12.10 9.33 -19.08
N GLY A 186 13.39 9.04 -19.29
CA GLY A 186 14.47 9.99 -19.06
C GLY A 186 14.55 10.43 -17.59
N ASN A 187 14.29 11.71 -17.35
CA ASN A 187 14.31 12.34 -16.03
C ASN A 187 12.93 12.42 -15.36
N VAL A 188 11.91 11.77 -15.94
CA VAL A 188 10.54 11.74 -15.41
C VAL A 188 10.19 10.35 -14.90
N PHE A 189 9.65 10.28 -13.69
CA PHE A 189 9.21 9.05 -13.02
C PHE A 189 7.71 9.10 -12.75
N LEU A 190 7.02 7.96 -12.82
CA LEU A 190 5.63 7.83 -12.37
C LEU A 190 5.60 7.06 -11.05
N ALA A 191 4.80 7.49 -10.08
CA ALA A 191 4.61 6.78 -8.80
C ALA A 191 3.14 6.82 -8.32
N GLY A 192 2.75 5.81 -7.53
CA GLY A 192 1.37 5.67 -7.04
C GLY A 192 0.35 5.61 -8.17
N ASP A 193 -0.80 6.27 -7.99
CA ASP A 193 -1.91 6.26 -8.96
C ASP A 193 -1.55 6.73 -10.38
N ALA A 194 -0.48 7.53 -10.52
CA ALA A 194 0.04 7.89 -11.85
C ALA A 194 0.69 6.71 -12.57
N ALA A 195 1.31 5.79 -11.83
CA ALA A 195 1.94 4.57 -12.36
C ALA A 195 1.00 3.37 -12.35
N HIS A 196 0.09 3.27 -11.40
CA HIS A 196 -0.83 2.14 -11.28
C HIS A 196 -2.08 2.49 -10.48
N SER A 197 -3.25 2.04 -10.93
CA SER A 197 -4.52 2.21 -10.22
C SER A 197 -5.24 0.87 -10.15
N PHE A 198 -5.69 0.47 -8.96
CA PHE A 198 -6.33 -0.82 -8.72
C PHE A 198 -7.77 -0.63 -8.21
N PRO A 199 -8.62 -1.66 -8.30
CA PRO A 199 -9.77 -1.79 -7.42
C PRO A 199 -9.34 -1.62 -5.93
N PRO A 200 -10.23 -1.14 -5.04
CA PRO A 200 -9.87 -0.87 -3.64
C PRO A 200 -9.65 -2.14 -2.82
N THR A 201 -10.05 -3.27 -3.39
CA THR A 201 -10.13 -4.58 -2.76
C THR A 201 -8.72 -5.01 -2.37
N GLY A 202 -8.49 -5.11 -1.06
CA GLY A 202 -7.20 -5.43 -0.44
C GLY A 202 -6.42 -4.21 0.05
N GLY A 203 -6.88 -2.97 -0.16
CA GLY A 203 -6.22 -1.77 0.36
C GLY A 203 -4.81 -1.53 -0.22
N LEU A 204 -4.53 -2.03 -1.42
CA LEU A 204 -3.17 -2.12 -1.96
C LEU A 204 -2.65 -0.81 -2.59
N GLY A 205 -3.53 0.11 -3.01
CA GLY A 205 -3.16 1.30 -3.79
C GLY A 205 -2.19 2.25 -3.07
N LEU A 206 -2.66 2.90 -1.98
CA LEU A 206 -1.87 3.86 -1.20
C LEU A 206 -0.53 3.25 -0.72
N ASN A 207 -0.58 2.03 -0.19
CA ASN A 207 0.60 1.33 0.31
C ASN A 207 1.62 1.04 -0.80
N SER A 208 1.15 0.65 -1.99
CA SER A 208 2.02 0.45 -3.15
C SER A 208 2.66 1.77 -3.61
N GLY A 209 1.90 2.86 -3.63
CA GLY A 209 2.42 4.19 -3.97
C GLY A 209 3.47 4.72 -2.98
N LEU A 210 3.28 4.49 -1.67
CA LEU A 210 4.29 4.80 -0.66
C LEU A 210 5.56 3.96 -0.85
N ALA A 211 5.41 2.67 -1.14
CA ALA A 211 6.54 1.78 -1.41
C ALA A 211 7.30 2.17 -2.69
N ASP A 212 6.62 2.71 -3.70
CA ASP A 212 7.27 3.23 -4.91
C ASP A 212 8.22 4.39 -4.59
N VAL A 213 7.73 5.41 -3.87
CA VAL A 213 8.55 6.57 -3.52
C VAL A 213 9.65 6.22 -2.51
N HIS A 214 9.40 5.27 -1.58
CA HIS A 214 10.43 4.77 -0.67
C HIS A 214 11.58 4.09 -1.42
N ASN A 215 11.28 3.29 -2.45
CA ASN A 215 12.28 2.67 -3.31
C ASN A 215 13.05 3.70 -4.15
N LEU A 216 12.39 4.75 -4.64
CA LEU A 216 12.99 5.75 -5.53
C LEU A 216 13.81 6.80 -4.77
N ALA A 217 13.41 7.19 -3.55
CA ALA A 217 13.95 8.33 -2.84
C ALA A 217 15.47 8.23 -2.59
N TYR A 218 15.95 7.10 -2.06
CA TYR A 218 17.38 6.93 -1.79
C TYR A 218 18.19 6.91 -3.10
N LYS A 219 17.64 6.32 -4.17
CA LYS A 219 18.32 6.25 -5.48
C LYS A 219 18.54 7.65 -6.04
N LEU A 220 17.50 8.49 -6.02
CA LEU A 220 17.61 9.89 -6.41
C LEU A 220 18.61 10.64 -5.54
N ALA A 221 18.56 10.45 -4.21
CA ALA A 221 19.49 11.11 -3.30
C ALA A 221 20.95 10.76 -3.61
N PHE A 222 21.26 9.49 -3.87
CA PHE A 222 22.62 9.04 -4.20
C PHE A 222 23.09 9.60 -5.55
N VAL A 223 22.24 9.58 -6.58
CA VAL A 223 22.60 10.15 -7.90
C VAL A 223 22.79 11.67 -7.81
N LEU A 224 21.91 12.38 -7.10
CA LEU A 224 22.03 13.83 -6.92
C LEU A 224 23.28 14.24 -6.11
N LYS A 225 23.74 13.37 -5.20
CA LYS A 225 24.99 13.55 -4.45
C LYS A 225 26.24 13.12 -5.23
N GLY A 226 26.09 12.58 -6.45
CA GLY A 226 27.21 12.06 -7.24
C GLY A 226 27.81 10.76 -6.68
N GLN A 227 27.05 10.03 -5.86
CA GLN A 227 27.46 8.77 -5.21
C GLN A 227 26.97 7.53 -5.98
N ALA A 228 26.14 7.73 -7.02
CA ALA A 228 25.64 6.69 -7.90
C ALA A 228 25.52 7.21 -9.33
N GLY A 229 25.64 6.31 -10.31
CA GLY A 229 25.33 6.56 -11.71
C GLY A 229 23.83 6.56 -11.98
N ASP A 230 23.43 7.14 -13.13
CA ASP A 230 22.03 7.18 -13.57
C ASP A 230 21.41 5.78 -13.75
N SER A 231 22.24 4.77 -13.99
CA SER A 231 21.82 3.37 -14.11
C SER A 231 21.12 2.85 -12.85
N LEU A 232 21.44 3.35 -11.66
CA LEU A 232 20.73 3.01 -10.43
C LEU A 232 19.24 3.36 -10.53
N LEU A 233 18.88 4.47 -11.19
CA LEU A 233 17.49 4.90 -11.34
C LEU A 233 16.69 4.01 -12.28
N ASN A 234 17.34 3.25 -13.19
CA ASN A 234 16.66 2.27 -14.05
C ASN A 234 16.08 1.11 -13.23
N THR A 235 16.67 0.80 -12.08
CA THR A 235 16.20 -0.29 -11.22
C THR A 235 14.81 -0.03 -10.63
N TYR A 236 14.36 1.24 -10.56
CA TYR A 236 13.03 1.59 -10.05
C TYR A 236 11.90 0.85 -10.81
N GLU A 237 11.94 0.88 -12.13
CA GLU A 237 10.92 0.23 -12.96
C GLU A 237 10.95 -1.29 -12.79
N SER A 238 12.14 -1.90 -12.90
CA SER A 238 12.29 -3.35 -12.81
C SER A 238 11.88 -3.91 -11.45
N GLU A 239 12.03 -3.13 -10.39
CA GLU A 239 11.68 -3.53 -9.03
C GLU A 239 10.21 -3.29 -8.70
N ARG A 240 9.66 -2.12 -9.07
CA ARG A 240 8.33 -1.69 -8.61
C ARG A 240 7.19 -2.09 -9.54
N ARG A 241 7.42 -2.11 -10.84
CA ARG A 241 6.34 -2.38 -11.81
C ARG A 241 5.77 -3.79 -11.64
N HIS A 242 6.61 -4.80 -11.41
CA HIS A 242 6.13 -6.17 -11.23
C HIS A 242 5.24 -6.29 -9.98
N VAL A 243 5.64 -5.66 -8.87
CA VAL A 243 4.84 -5.62 -7.62
C VAL A 243 3.45 -5.03 -7.89
N ALA A 244 3.37 -3.92 -8.63
CA ALA A 244 2.10 -3.33 -9.02
C ALA A 244 1.26 -4.25 -9.91
N VAL A 245 1.86 -4.98 -10.85
CA VAL A 245 1.15 -5.98 -11.69
C VAL A 245 0.53 -7.06 -10.80
N VAL A 246 1.31 -7.66 -9.89
CA VAL A 246 0.82 -8.70 -8.97
C VAL A 246 -0.31 -8.18 -8.08
N ASN A 247 -0.13 -7.02 -7.46
CA ASN A 247 -1.14 -6.39 -6.61
C ASN A 247 -2.43 -6.11 -7.40
N SER A 248 -2.29 -5.62 -8.64
CA SER A 248 -3.42 -5.35 -9.52
C SER A 248 -4.24 -6.60 -9.84
N MET A 249 -3.58 -7.75 -10.03
CA MET A 249 -4.22 -9.03 -10.27
C MET A 249 -4.96 -9.52 -9.02
N GLN A 250 -4.34 -9.39 -7.83
CA GLN A 250 -4.98 -9.76 -6.57
C GLN A 250 -6.21 -8.90 -6.28
N SER A 251 -6.15 -7.58 -6.50
CA SER A 251 -7.32 -6.72 -6.32
C SER A 251 -8.50 -7.15 -7.22
N VAL A 252 -8.25 -7.50 -8.48
CA VAL A 252 -9.31 -8.03 -9.36
C VAL A 252 -9.84 -9.38 -8.87
N LYS A 253 -8.96 -10.30 -8.45
CA LYS A 253 -9.35 -11.58 -7.86
C LYS A 253 -10.26 -11.39 -6.65
N ASN A 254 -9.89 -10.48 -5.74
CA ASN A 254 -10.66 -10.14 -4.55
C ASN A 254 -12.04 -9.57 -4.93
N GLY A 255 -12.10 -8.63 -5.88
CA GLY A 255 -13.37 -8.08 -6.37
C GLY A 255 -14.32 -9.16 -6.87
N ARG A 256 -13.86 -10.04 -7.77
CA ARG A 256 -14.65 -11.16 -8.30
C ARG A 256 -15.18 -12.08 -7.19
N LYS A 257 -14.38 -12.37 -6.17
CA LYS A 257 -14.77 -13.19 -5.01
C LYS A 257 -15.87 -12.54 -4.17
N ILE A 258 -15.82 -11.22 -3.97
CA ILE A 258 -16.87 -10.48 -3.26
C ILE A 258 -18.21 -10.64 -4.01
N PHE A 259 -18.22 -10.38 -5.31
CA PHE A 259 -19.43 -10.51 -6.12
C PHE A 259 -19.99 -11.94 -6.15
N ALA A 260 -19.11 -12.94 -6.19
CA ALA A 260 -19.53 -14.34 -6.11
C ALA A 260 -20.24 -14.65 -4.79
N LEU A 261 -19.74 -14.15 -3.65
CA LEU A 261 -20.42 -14.31 -2.36
C LEU A 261 -21.78 -13.61 -2.34
N LEU A 262 -21.84 -12.36 -2.81
CA LEU A 262 -23.09 -11.59 -2.86
C LEU A 262 -24.15 -12.27 -3.74
N LYS A 263 -23.74 -12.89 -4.85
CA LYS A 263 -24.64 -13.66 -5.73
C LYS A 263 -25.17 -14.92 -5.05
N THR A 264 -24.33 -15.66 -4.33
CA THR A 264 -24.71 -16.88 -3.59
C THR A 264 -25.80 -16.61 -2.54
N LEU A 265 -25.82 -15.40 -1.97
CA LEU A 265 -26.81 -14.98 -0.98
C LEU A 265 -28.22 -14.73 -1.55
N GLY A 266 -28.38 -14.75 -2.88
CA GLY A 266 -29.68 -14.82 -3.55
C GLY A 266 -30.22 -13.49 -4.02
N LEU A 267 -29.50 -12.83 -4.93
CA LEU A 267 -30.06 -11.73 -5.73
C LEU A 267 -31.15 -12.30 -6.66
N GLY A 268 -32.41 -11.92 -6.43
CA GLY A 268 -33.54 -12.17 -7.33
C GLY A 268 -33.94 -10.90 -8.09
N ASP A 269 -34.77 -11.04 -9.12
CA ASP A 269 -35.14 -9.92 -10.02
C ASP A 269 -35.97 -8.82 -9.31
N ASP A 270 -36.75 -9.20 -8.29
CA ASP A 270 -37.49 -8.28 -7.42
C ASP A 270 -36.95 -8.27 -5.99
N LEU A 271 -36.97 -7.09 -5.37
CA LEU A 271 -36.36 -6.82 -4.05
C LEU A 271 -36.96 -7.69 -2.93
N MET A 272 -38.28 -7.91 -2.97
CA MET A 272 -38.98 -8.63 -1.90
C MET A 272 -38.66 -10.12 -1.93
N THR A 273 -38.61 -10.72 -3.13
CA THR A 273 -38.16 -12.09 -3.31
C THR A 273 -36.69 -12.25 -2.94
N ALA A 274 -35.83 -11.32 -3.35
CA ALA A 274 -34.41 -11.35 -2.99
C ALA A 274 -34.21 -11.33 -1.47
N ARG A 275 -34.90 -10.43 -0.74
CA ARG A 275 -34.87 -10.40 0.74
C ARG A 275 -35.37 -11.70 1.35
N ARG A 276 -36.50 -12.24 0.87
CA ARG A 276 -37.05 -13.50 1.36
C ARG A 276 -36.05 -14.66 1.18
N ASN A 277 -35.42 -14.73 0.02
CA ASN A 277 -34.41 -15.75 -0.29
C ASN A 277 -33.20 -15.62 0.63
N LEU A 278 -32.68 -14.41 0.83
CA LEU A 278 -31.61 -14.14 1.78
C LEU A 278 -31.95 -14.67 3.18
N TYR A 279 -33.10 -14.28 3.74
CA TYR A 279 -33.52 -14.72 5.08
C TYR A 279 -33.76 -16.23 5.18
N SER A 280 -34.19 -16.88 4.10
CA SER A 280 -34.33 -18.33 4.03
C SER A 280 -32.95 -19.01 4.01
N ASN A 281 -32.04 -18.52 3.18
CA ASN A 281 -30.70 -19.09 2.99
C ASN A 281 -29.87 -19.03 4.28
N ILE A 282 -29.90 -17.92 5.02
CA ILE A 282 -29.13 -17.79 6.27
C ILE A 282 -29.66 -18.66 7.42
N LYS A 283 -30.83 -19.29 7.25
CA LYS A 283 -31.42 -20.23 8.22
C LYS A 283 -31.28 -21.69 7.78
N ASP A 284 -30.87 -21.94 6.54
CA ASP A 284 -30.68 -23.28 5.98
C ASP A 284 -29.24 -23.75 6.30
N PRO A 285 -29.07 -24.86 7.06
CA PRO A 285 -27.74 -25.36 7.43
C PRO A 285 -26.84 -25.75 6.25
N GLN A 286 -27.41 -26.21 5.12
CA GLN A 286 -26.62 -26.55 3.94
C GLN A 286 -26.15 -25.29 3.21
N LYS A 287 -27.01 -24.27 3.11
CA LYS A 287 -26.64 -22.97 2.55
C LYS A 287 -25.62 -22.25 3.41
N MET A 288 -25.75 -22.32 4.73
CA MET A 288 -24.78 -21.71 5.65
C MET A 288 -23.37 -22.25 5.47
N LYS A 289 -23.18 -23.55 5.21
CA LYS A 289 -21.84 -24.09 4.87
C LYS A 289 -21.22 -23.40 3.65
N VAL A 290 -22.01 -23.21 2.60
CA VAL A 290 -21.55 -22.53 1.37
C VAL A 290 -21.26 -21.04 1.64
N ILE A 291 -22.06 -20.40 2.50
CA ILE A 291 -21.82 -19.01 2.92
C ILE A 291 -20.52 -18.92 3.73
N ASP A 292 -20.30 -19.81 4.69
CA ASP A 292 -19.10 -19.86 5.51
C ASP A 292 -17.85 -20.10 4.65
N GLU A 293 -17.91 -21.02 3.69
CA GLU A 293 -16.85 -21.23 2.70
C GLU A 293 -16.60 -19.97 1.85
N GLY A 294 -17.67 -19.31 1.39
CA GLY A 294 -17.56 -18.09 0.60
C GLY A 294 -17.03 -16.89 1.39
N VAL A 295 -17.25 -16.84 2.71
CA VAL A 295 -16.65 -15.86 3.64
C VAL A 295 -15.17 -16.18 3.85
N GLU A 296 -14.83 -17.44 4.10
CA GLU A 296 -13.45 -17.90 4.25
C GLU A 296 -12.63 -17.65 2.98
N ASP A 297 -13.24 -17.79 1.81
CA ASP A 297 -12.63 -17.48 0.52
C ASP A 297 -12.20 -16.01 0.39
N GLN A 298 -12.73 -15.11 1.24
CA GLN A 298 -12.32 -13.72 1.32
C GLN A 298 -11.08 -13.51 2.20
N ARG A 299 -10.47 -14.57 2.77
CA ARG A 299 -9.28 -14.42 3.63
C ARG A 299 -8.20 -13.59 2.96
N GLU A 300 -7.86 -13.87 1.71
CA GLU A 300 -6.90 -13.10 0.91
C GLU A 300 -7.37 -11.68 0.53
N HIS A 301 -8.59 -11.29 0.86
CA HIS A 301 -8.98 -9.89 0.78
C HIS A 301 -8.42 -9.11 1.98
N PHE A 302 -8.33 -9.74 3.15
CA PHE A 302 -7.98 -9.09 4.40
C PHE A 302 -6.57 -9.43 4.90
N ASP A 303 -6.11 -10.65 4.62
CA ASP A 303 -4.79 -11.16 4.96
C ASP A 303 -3.96 -11.26 3.68
N ASN A 304 -3.10 -10.26 3.47
CA ASN A 304 -2.30 -10.08 2.27
C ASN A 304 -0.81 -9.94 2.58
N LEU A 305 -0.33 -10.54 3.68
CA LEU A 305 1.01 -10.27 4.18
C LEU A 305 2.13 -10.65 3.19
N GLU A 306 1.96 -11.72 2.41
CA GLU A 306 2.92 -12.10 1.36
C GLU A 306 3.00 -11.04 0.25
N LEU A 307 1.89 -10.37 -0.09
CA LEU A 307 1.91 -9.26 -1.06
C LEU A 307 2.40 -7.95 -0.46
N HIS A 308 2.17 -7.72 0.84
CA HIS A 308 2.58 -6.48 1.49
C HIS A 308 4.09 -6.40 1.69
N ILE A 309 4.74 -7.52 2.07
CA ILE A 309 6.15 -7.53 2.47
C ILE A 309 6.94 -8.75 1.98
N GLY A 310 6.30 -9.74 1.34
CA GLY A 310 6.95 -10.98 0.88
C GLY A 310 7.48 -10.95 -0.55
N TYR A 311 7.23 -9.88 -1.31
CA TYR A 311 7.75 -9.75 -2.68
C TYR A 311 9.28 -9.62 -2.68
N VAL A 312 9.90 -10.11 -3.76
CA VAL A 312 11.35 -10.13 -3.95
C VAL A 312 11.69 -9.37 -5.23
N TYR A 313 12.47 -8.32 -5.10
CA TYR A 313 12.94 -7.55 -6.25
C TYR A 313 13.79 -8.42 -7.20
N GLY A 314 13.48 -8.34 -8.50
CA GLY A 314 14.09 -9.18 -9.54
C GLY A 314 13.34 -10.48 -9.79
N SER A 315 12.50 -10.95 -8.86
CA SER A 315 11.61 -12.08 -9.11
C SER A 315 10.46 -11.68 -10.03
N LYS A 316 10.04 -12.62 -10.89
CA LYS A 316 8.83 -12.51 -11.72
C LYS A 316 7.73 -13.48 -11.24
N GLU A 317 7.97 -14.16 -10.13
CA GLU A 317 7.05 -15.15 -9.60
C GLU A 317 5.86 -14.48 -8.93
N ILE A 318 4.68 -14.94 -9.30
CA ILE A 318 3.44 -14.57 -8.62
C ILE A 318 3.27 -15.54 -7.45
N PRO A 319 3.14 -15.05 -6.20
CA PRO A 319 2.97 -15.94 -5.07
C PRO A 319 1.67 -16.74 -5.20
N PRO A 320 1.66 -18.02 -4.78
CA PRO A 320 0.50 -18.90 -4.94
C PRO A 320 -0.70 -18.46 -4.09
N HIS A 321 -0.45 -17.67 -3.04
CA HIS A 321 -1.45 -17.09 -2.15
C HIS A 321 -0.99 -15.71 -1.66
N ALA A 322 -1.94 -14.87 -1.27
CA ALA A 322 -1.61 -13.54 -0.77
C ALA A 322 -1.34 -13.49 0.75
N SER A 323 -1.88 -14.45 1.52
CA SER A 323 -1.89 -14.39 2.99
C SER A 323 -0.59 -14.85 3.65
N LYS A 324 -0.06 -16.01 3.27
CA LYS A 324 1.01 -16.65 4.06
C LYS A 324 2.38 -16.11 3.70
N TYR A 325 2.88 -15.20 4.53
CA TYR A 325 4.25 -14.73 4.43
C TYR A 325 5.26 -15.72 5.01
N THR A 326 6.37 -15.91 4.30
CA THR A 326 7.55 -16.61 4.83
C THR A 326 8.77 -15.69 4.72
N PRO A 327 9.55 -15.48 5.81
CA PRO A 327 10.83 -14.80 5.75
C PRO A 327 11.76 -15.36 4.68
N LYS A 328 12.32 -14.49 3.84
CA LYS A 328 13.29 -14.86 2.79
C LYS A 328 14.62 -14.15 3.07
N PHE A 329 15.69 -14.92 3.13
CA PHE A 329 17.06 -14.44 3.32
C PHE A 329 17.82 -14.53 2.00
N GLU A 330 17.32 -13.82 0.99
CA GLU A 330 17.86 -13.83 -0.37
C GLU A 330 17.90 -12.41 -0.96
N VAL A 331 18.71 -12.22 -2.00
CA VAL A 331 18.85 -10.93 -2.68
C VAL A 331 17.51 -10.46 -3.23
N GLY A 332 17.18 -9.20 -2.99
CA GLY A 332 15.93 -8.58 -3.41
C GLY A 332 14.77 -8.76 -2.44
N ALA A 333 14.87 -9.64 -1.44
CA ALA A 333 13.83 -9.78 -0.42
C ALA A 333 13.88 -8.60 0.58
N ARG A 334 12.74 -8.24 1.16
CA ARG A 334 12.71 -7.33 2.31
C ARG A 334 13.42 -7.98 3.49
N LEU A 335 14.25 -7.22 4.21
CA LEU A 335 14.91 -7.68 5.43
C LEU A 335 13.87 -8.27 6.40
N PRO A 336 13.97 -9.56 6.78
CA PRO A 336 13.00 -10.12 7.69
C PRO A 336 13.05 -9.47 9.07
N HIS A 337 11.87 -9.25 9.65
CA HIS A 337 11.72 -8.72 10.99
C HIS A 337 12.14 -9.75 12.06
N ALA A 338 12.94 -9.32 13.02
CA ALA A 338 13.06 -9.94 14.33
C ALA A 338 13.13 -8.86 15.41
N TRP A 339 12.60 -9.17 16.60
CA TRP A 339 12.73 -8.31 17.77
C TRP A 339 14.17 -8.30 18.27
N ILE A 340 14.68 -7.11 18.58
CA ILE A 340 16.04 -6.90 19.05
C ILE A 340 16.08 -5.97 20.26
N ARG A 341 17.14 -6.09 21.05
CA ARG A 341 17.56 -5.10 22.05
C ARG A 341 18.73 -4.30 21.49
N LEU A 342 18.64 -2.99 21.63
CA LEU A 342 19.73 -2.07 21.32
C LEU A 342 20.34 -1.59 22.64
N PRO A 343 21.63 -1.85 22.93
CA PRO A 343 22.29 -1.36 24.14
C PRO A 343 22.26 0.17 24.26
N ARG A 344 22.27 0.86 23.12
CA ARG A 344 22.06 2.31 23.00
C ARG A 344 21.24 2.60 21.74
N SER A 345 20.20 3.40 21.87
CA SER A 345 19.40 3.88 20.73
C SER A 345 18.92 5.29 20.99
N SER A 346 19.00 6.14 19.96
CA SER A 346 18.32 7.43 19.91
C SER A 346 16.96 7.35 19.22
N LEU A 347 16.59 6.16 18.71
CA LEU A 347 15.32 5.94 18.05
C LEU A 347 14.20 5.91 19.08
N LYS A 348 13.03 6.41 18.69
CA LYS A 348 11.83 6.20 19.49
C LYS A 348 11.44 4.72 19.38
N PRO A 349 11.26 4.00 20.50
CA PRO A 349 10.83 2.62 20.46
C PRO A 349 9.43 2.51 19.87
N VAL A 350 9.14 1.39 19.22
CA VAL A 350 7.77 1.08 18.83
C VAL A 350 6.92 0.87 20.08
N ASP A 351 5.70 1.41 20.07
CA ASP A 351 4.72 1.14 21.10
C ASP A 351 3.91 -0.10 20.70
N VAL A 352 4.02 -1.16 21.49
CA VAL A 352 3.23 -2.38 21.35
C VAL A 352 2.37 -2.65 22.59
N SER A 353 2.24 -1.69 23.51
CA SER A 353 1.51 -1.90 24.77
C SER A 353 0.01 -2.09 24.58
N TYR A 354 -0.50 -1.85 23.37
CA TYR A 354 -1.90 -2.06 22.99
C TYR A 354 -2.19 -3.50 22.52
N VAL A 355 -1.20 -4.39 22.48
CA VAL A 355 -1.36 -5.79 22.08
C VAL A 355 -1.64 -6.61 23.33
N ASP A 356 -2.91 -6.99 23.52
CA ASP A 356 -3.39 -7.66 24.74
C ASP A 356 -2.75 -9.05 24.94
N GLU A 357 -2.26 -9.68 23.85
CA GLU A 357 -1.58 -10.97 23.87
C GLU A 357 -0.16 -10.90 24.44
N PHE A 358 0.45 -9.71 24.50
CA PHE A 358 1.81 -9.54 24.99
C PHE A 358 1.84 -9.36 26.50
N SER A 359 2.70 -10.12 27.17
CA SER A 359 3.00 -9.88 28.59
C SER A 359 3.74 -8.56 28.78
N VAL A 360 3.80 -8.05 30.02
CA VAL A 360 4.61 -6.85 30.33
C VAL A 360 6.08 -7.04 29.90
N ALA A 361 6.62 -8.25 30.08
CA ALA A 361 7.98 -8.58 29.67
C ALA A 361 8.16 -8.60 28.14
N ASP A 362 7.13 -9.01 27.39
CA ASP A 362 7.10 -8.93 25.93
C ASP A 362 7.11 -7.47 25.48
N ILE A 363 6.21 -6.63 26.03
CA ILE A 363 6.14 -5.19 25.71
C ILE A 363 7.48 -4.50 25.96
N ASP A 364 8.14 -4.81 27.08
CA ASP A 364 9.46 -4.26 27.40
C ASP A 364 10.57 -4.75 26.45
N SER A 365 10.44 -5.95 25.90
CA SER A 365 11.43 -6.54 25.00
C SER A 365 11.19 -6.23 23.52
N TYR A 366 9.95 -5.96 23.11
CA TYR A 366 9.52 -5.74 21.72
C TYR A 366 9.48 -4.25 21.37
N ARG A 367 10.63 -3.58 21.59
CA ARG A 367 10.77 -2.13 21.45
C ARG A 367 11.49 -1.70 20.18
N TYR A 368 12.29 -2.58 19.60
CA TYR A 368 13.05 -2.35 18.38
C TYR A 368 13.13 -3.63 17.55
N SER A 369 13.28 -3.49 16.25
CA SER A 369 13.36 -4.57 15.29
C SER A 369 14.62 -4.50 14.44
N THR A 370 14.95 -5.58 13.74
CA THR A 370 16.02 -5.62 12.74
C THR A 370 15.87 -4.56 11.65
N LEU A 371 14.65 -4.07 11.38
CA LEU A 371 14.40 -2.98 10.44
C LEU A 371 14.95 -1.64 10.92
N ASP A 372 15.05 -1.44 12.24
CA ASP A 372 15.59 -0.23 12.87
C ASP A 372 17.13 -0.15 12.79
N LEU A 373 17.79 -1.22 12.33
CA LEU A 373 19.22 -1.21 12.02
C LEU A 373 19.53 -0.46 10.72
N CYS A 374 18.56 -0.30 9.83
CA CYS A 374 18.72 0.31 8.52
C CYS A 374 18.56 1.84 8.59
N ASP A 375 19.58 2.57 8.13
CA ASP A 375 19.47 4.02 7.95
C ASP A 375 18.80 4.31 6.59
N LEU A 376 18.02 5.40 6.50
CA LEU A 376 17.33 5.78 5.26
C LEU A 376 18.27 6.37 4.19
N ASP A 377 19.53 6.66 4.54
CA ASP A 377 20.51 7.31 3.66
C ASP A 377 21.81 6.52 3.50
N LYS A 378 21.90 5.29 4.03
CA LYS A 378 23.10 4.44 3.96
C LYS A 378 22.76 2.96 3.81
N PHE A 379 23.69 2.22 3.23
CA PHE A 379 23.66 0.76 3.27
C PHE A 379 24.06 0.29 4.67
N THR A 380 23.42 -0.79 5.12
CA THR A 380 23.71 -1.43 6.40
C THR A 380 24.19 -2.86 6.18
N LEU A 381 25.35 -3.20 6.71
CA LEU A 381 25.83 -4.57 6.81
C LEU A 381 25.50 -5.10 8.21
N VAL A 382 24.64 -6.13 8.26
CA VAL A 382 24.37 -6.88 9.49
C VAL A 382 25.28 -8.11 9.48
N GLY A 383 26.33 -8.09 10.32
CA GLY A 383 27.44 -9.05 10.27
C GLY A 383 28.74 -8.45 10.82
N ASP A 384 29.81 -9.24 10.84
CA ASP A 384 31.08 -8.86 11.50
C ASP A 384 32.07 -8.12 10.60
N LEU A 385 31.87 -8.15 9.28
CA LEU A 385 32.74 -7.52 8.30
C LEU A 385 32.59 -5.98 8.31
N ASP A 386 33.71 -5.27 8.49
CA ASP A 386 33.73 -3.80 8.34
C ASP A 386 34.01 -3.40 6.89
N VAL A 387 33.11 -2.61 6.31
CA VAL A 387 33.26 -2.06 4.96
C VAL A 387 33.17 -0.54 5.03
N PRO A 388 34.23 0.20 4.66
CA PRO A 388 34.20 1.67 4.67
C PRO A 388 33.05 2.24 3.85
N GLY A 389 32.31 3.19 4.44
CA GLY A 389 31.14 3.82 3.83
C GLY A 389 29.81 3.08 4.04
N VAL A 390 29.84 1.90 4.66
CA VAL A 390 28.67 1.10 5.04
C VAL A 390 28.51 1.14 6.56
N LYS A 391 27.27 1.23 7.06
CA LYS A 391 27.00 1.08 8.49
C LYS A 391 27.09 -0.40 8.86
N THR A 392 27.97 -0.77 9.79
CA THR A 392 28.04 -2.15 10.28
C THR A 392 27.28 -2.30 11.60
N CYS A 393 26.45 -3.34 11.70
CA CYS A 393 25.68 -3.70 12.89
C CYS A 393 25.99 -5.16 13.28
N ARG A 394 26.59 -5.37 14.45
CA ARG A 394 27.04 -6.69 14.93
C ARG A 394 26.14 -7.26 16.00
N ALA A 395 25.75 -8.53 15.82
CA ALA A 395 25.05 -9.28 16.85
C ALA A 395 25.96 -9.46 18.08
N GLY A 396 25.41 -9.31 19.28
CA GLY A 396 26.14 -9.41 20.56
C GLY A 396 26.99 -8.19 20.93
N ARG A 397 27.11 -7.19 20.04
CA ARG A 397 27.81 -5.92 20.31
C ARG A 397 26.91 -4.72 20.13
N ASP A 398 26.30 -4.60 18.96
CA ASP A 398 25.46 -3.45 18.59
C ASP A 398 23.97 -3.74 18.79
N PHE A 399 23.58 -5.01 18.76
CA PHE A 399 22.24 -5.47 19.09
C PHE A 399 22.23 -6.92 19.60
N GLU A 400 21.17 -7.31 20.30
CA GLU A 400 20.89 -8.69 20.70
C GLU A 400 19.51 -9.10 20.19
N VAL A 401 19.37 -10.31 19.66
CA VAL A 401 18.05 -10.82 19.23
C VAL A 401 17.22 -11.30 20.42
N VAL A 402 15.90 -11.12 20.36
CA VAL A 402 14.99 -11.45 21.46
C VAL A 402 14.31 -12.80 21.22
N GLY A 403 14.40 -13.68 22.22
CA GLY A 403 13.67 -14.95 22.27
C GLY A 403 14.12 -15.98 21.23
N GLU A 404 13.44 -17.13 21.22
CA GLU A 404 13.75 -18.25 20.30
C GLU A 404 13.57 -17.87 18.83
N ALA A 405 12.53 -17.08 18.51
CA ALA A 405 12.30 -16.59 17.16
C ALA A 405 13.46 -15.70 16.67
N GLY A 406 13.99 -14.84 17.54
CA GLY A 406 15.16 -14.02 17.25
C GLY A 406 16.42 -14.86 17.00
N GLN A 407 16.62 -15.94 17.77
CA GLN A 407 17.75 -16.85 17.55
C GLN A 407 17.63 -17.61 16.22
N LYS A 408 16.42 -18.08 15.86
CA LYS A 408 16.15 -18.67 14.54
C LYS A 408 16.44 -17.69 13.41
N TRP A 409 16.08 -16.41 13.60
CA TRP A 409 16.41 -15.35 12.64
C TRP A 409 17.93 -15.16 12.50
N LEU A 410 18.67 -15.15 13.61
CA LEU A 410 20.12 -14.98 13.63
C LEU A 410 20.81 -16.10 12.82
N SER A 411 20.43 -17.36 13.06
CA SER A 411 20.93 -18.50 12.29
C SER A 411 20.50 -18.47 10.83
N ALA A 412 19.25 -18.11 10.53
CA ALA A 412 18.76 -18.01 9.15
C ALA A 412 19.43 -16.86 8.36
N ALA A 413 19.85 -15.80 9.04
CA ALA A 413 20.67 -14.73 8.47
C ALA A 413 22.15 -15.12 8.30
N GLY A 414 22.56 -16.30 8.76
CA GLY A 414 23.93 -16.82 8.66
C GLY A 414 24.92 -16.18 9.63
N LEU A 415 24.47 -15.41 10.63
CA LEU A 415 25.34 -14.63 11.51
C LEU A 415 26.16 -15.52 12.47
N ASP A 416 25.61 -16.64 12.91
CA ASP A 416 26.33 -17.63 13.75
C ASP A 416 27.42 -18.40 12.99
N ALA A 417 27.30 -18.46 11.66
CA ALA A 417 28.27 -19.07 10.77
C ALA A 417 29.32 -18.08 10.24
N GLY A 418 29.34 -16.82 10.73
CA GLY A 418 30.26 -15.78 10.27
C GLY A 418 29.83 -15.11 8.95
N GLY A 419 28.61 -15.35 8.47
CA GLY A 419 28.02 -14.67 7.34
C GLY A 419 27.31 -13.36 7.74
N GLY A 420 26.35 -12.93 6.91
CA GLY A 420 25.56 -11.74 7.18
C GLY A 420 24.75 -11.24 6.01
N LEU A 421 24.21 -10.03 6.13
CA LEU A 421 23.33 -9.42 5.13
C LEU A 421 23.77 -7.98 4.85
N LEU A 422 23.97 -7.65 3.57
CA LEU A 422 24.06 -6.26 3.11
C LEU A 422 22.67 -5.78 2.73
N VAL A 423 22.21 -4.70 3.34
CA VAL A 423 20.84 -4.19 3.23
C VAL A 423 20.84 -2.76 2.70
N ARG A 424 19.92 -2.48 1.77
CA ARG A 424 19.70 -1.17 1.16
C ARG A 424 18.98 -0.20 2.11
N PRO A 425 19.04 1.11 1.82
CA PRO A 425 18.25 2.11 2.56
C PRO A 425 16.74 1.88 2.53
N ASP A 426 16.22 1.21 1.49
CA ASP A 426 14.81 0.83 1.38
C ASP A 426 14.48 -0.53 2.03
N GLN A 427 15.37 -1.04 2.89
CA GLN A 427 15.25 -2.27 3.68
C GLN A 427 15.17 -3.57 2.87
N HIS A 428 15.73 -3.59 1.66
CA HIS A 428 15.85 -4.82 0.85
C HIS A 428 17.28 -5.35 0.85
N ILE A 429 17.43 -6.66 0.90
CA ILE A 429 18.73 -7.34 0.90
C ILE A 429 19.38 -7.15 -0.46
N LEU A 430 20.58 -6.59 -0.47
CA LEU A 430 21.41 -6.44 -1.67
C LEU A 430 22.36 -7.62 -1.86
N MET A 431 22.88 -8.18 -0.76
CA MET A 431 23.81 -9.31 -0.79
C MET A 431 23.62 -10.17 0.47
N VAL A 432 23.71 -11.48 0.31
CA VAL A 432 23.85 -12.44 1.41
C VAL A 432 25.32 -12.83 1.47
N LEU A 433 25.91 -12.72 2.67
CA LEU A 433 27.32 -12.98 2.91
C LEU A 433 27.47 -14.35 3.58
N ASP A 434 28.55 -15.04 3.23
CA ASP A 434 29.06 -16.22 3.92
C ASP A 434 30.34 -15.91 4.71
N ALA A 435 30.85 -16.90 5.45
CA ALA A 435 32.07 -16.77 6.25
C ALA A 435 33.32 -16.40 5.45
N GLY A 436 33.33 -16.70 4.15
CA GLY A 436 34.47 -16.44 3.26
C GLY A 436 34.38 -15.09 2.54
N THR A 437 33.25 -14.39 2.66
CA THR A 437 32.99 -13.16 1.92
C THR A 437 33.96 -12.06 2.34
N THR A 438 34.63 -11.48 1.35
CA THR A 438 35.66 -10.45 1.51
C THR A 438 35.08 -9.04 1.41
N MET A 439 35.83 -8.06 1.93
CA MET A 439 35.49 -6.65 1.78
C MET A 439 35.46 -6.23 0.30
N GLU A 440 36.35 -6.77 -0.53
CA GLU A 440 36.41 -6.50 -1.96
C GLU A 440 35.15 -6.97 -2.70
N GLU A 441 34.60 -8.13 -2.34
CA GLU A 441 33.35 -8.65 -2.91
C GLU A 441 32.15 -7.76 -2.54
N VAL A 442 32.06 -7.32 -1.28
CA VAL A 442 31.01 -6.39 -0.85
C VAL A 442 31.13 -5.05 -1.58
N ARG A 443 32.34 -4.51 -1.72
CA ARG A 443 32.57 -3.28 -2.49
C ARG A 443 32.21 -3.43 -3.96
N SER A 444 32.56 -4.58 -4.57
CA SER A 444 32.19 -4.89 -5.95
C SER A 444 30.68 -4.93 -6.13
N CYS A 445 29.95 -5.56 -5.20
CA CYS A 445 28.48 -5.60 -5.18
C CYS A 445 27.88 -4.19 -5.05
N LEU A 446 28.40 -3.36 -4.14
CA LEU A 446 27.96 -1.97 -3.97
C LEU A 446 28.20 -1.13 -5.22
N ASN A 447 29.40 -1.20 -5.80
CA ASN A 447 29.74 -0.47 -7.01
C ASN A 447 28.86 -0.88 -8.19
N ALA A 448 28.59 -2.19 -8.34
CA ALA A 448 27.68 -2.69 -9.37
C ALA A 448 26.25 -2.15 -9.18
N HIS A 449 25.73 -2.14 -7.95
CA HIS A 449 24.41 -1.59 -7.64
C HIS A 449 24.33 -0.09 -7.84
N LEU A 450 25.35 0.65 -7.40
CA LEU A 450 25.44 2.10 -7.52
C LEU A 450 25.78 2.55 -8.95
N GLY A 451 26.28 1.65 -9.80
CA GLY A 451 26.69 1.96 -11.17
C GLY A 451 27.92 2.86 -11.26
N VAL A 452 28.92 2.64 -10.40
CA VAL A 452 30.15 3.44 -10.27
C VAL A 452 31.43 2.64 -10.44
#